data_AF-A0A3L8PNN0-F1
#
_entry.id   AF-A0A3L8PNN0-F1
#
_cell.length_a   1.000
_cell.length_b   1.000
_cell.length_c   1.000
_cell.angle_alpha   90.00
_cell.angle_beta   90.00
_cell.angle_gamma   90.00
#
_symmetry.space_group_name_H-M   'P 1'
#
loop_
_entity.id
_entity.type
_entity.pdbx_description
1 polymer ?
#
loop_
_entity_poly.entity_id
_entity_poly.type
_entity_poly.pdbx_seq_one_letter_code
_entity_poly.pdbx_strand_id
1 'polypeptide(L)'
;MSWLYLLAILGSTFCMGLVDRRWRLFLFDRPRRAVAIVGVGGLLFVSWDLVAIALGIYQRGESPAMTGIEVVPELPLEELFFIVFLCYLTMVLHGLFSMVFARREVRT
;
A
#
# COMPACT_ATOMS: atom_id res chain seq x y z
N MET A 1 9.56 0.46 21.46
CA MET A 1 8.19 0.77 20.99
C MET A 1 8.18 2.20 20.49
N SER A 2 8.06 2.35 19.18
CA SER A 2 8.16 3.63 18.46
C SER A 2 7.06 3.69 17.39
N TRP A 3 6.73 4.89 16.92
CA TRP A 3 5.70 5.10 15.88
C TRP A 3 6.31 5.38 14.51
N LEU A 4 7.64 5.29 14.39
CA LEU A 4 8.38 5.72 13.21
C LEU A 4 7.98 4.94 11.96
N TYR A 5 7.77 3.63 12.04
CA TYR A 5 7.40 2.84 10.87
C TYR A 5 6.01 3.21 10.35
N LEU A 6 5.01 3.28 11.24
CA LEU A 6 3.67 3.71 10.87
C LEU A 6 3.67 5.13 10.28
N LEU A 7 4.38 6.06 10.91
CA LEU A 7 4.51 7.43 10.40
C LEU A 7 5.20 7.49 9.03
N ALA A 8 6.20 6.66 8.80
CA ALA A 8 6.86 6.56 7.49
C ALA A 8 5.89 6.06 6.41
N ILE A 9 5.06 5.05 6.71
CA ILE A 9 4.03 4.54 5.80
C ILE A 9 2.99 5.62 5.52
N LEU A 10 2.46 6.27 6.55
CA LEU A 10 1.44 7.31 6.41
C LEU A 10 1.99 8.53 5.64
N GLY A 11 3.21 8.95 5.94
CA GLY A 11 3.90 10.02 5.23
C GLY A 11 4.13 9.69 3.76
N SER A 12 4.61 8.47 3.47
CA SER A 12 4.79 7.98 2.09
C SER A 12 3.46 7.90 1.33
N THR A 13 2.41 7.40 1.99
CA THR A 13 1.06 7.31 1.43
C THR A 13 0.52 8.69 1.10
N PHE A 14 0.71 9.66 2.00
CA PHE A 14 0.29 11.05 1.78
C PHE A 14 1.03 11.67 0.58
N CYS A 15 2.35 11.53 0.51
CA CYS A 15 3.14 12.00 -0.63
C CYS A 15 2.66 11.42 -1.95
N MET A 16 2.41 10.10 -2.00
CA MET A 16 1.85 9.46 -3.19
C MET A 16 0.40 9.90 -3.47
N GLY A 17 -0.37 10.22 -2.42
CA GLY A 17 -1.66 10.90 -2.48
C GLY A 17 -1.60 12.23 -3.22
N LEU A 18 -0.59 13.06 -2.93
CA LEU A 18 -0.37 14.33 -3.62
C LEU A 18 0.00 14.14 -5.09
N VAL A 19 0.82 13.14 -5.40
CA VAL A 19 1.16 12.74 -6.78
C VAL A 19 -0.09 12.32 -7.54
N ASP A 20 -0.87 11.38 -6.99
CA ASP A 20 -2.12 10.93 -7.60
C ASP A 20 -3.09 12.09 -7.80
N ARG A 21 -3.23 12.99 -6.83
CA ARG A 21 -4.09 14.18 -6.97
C ARG A 21 -3.62 15.11 -8.09
N ARG A 22 -2.30 15.34 -8.20
CA ARG A 22 -1.71 16.30 -9.14
C ARG A 22 -1.94 15.90 -10.60
N TRP A 23 -1.93 14.60 -10.89
CA TRP A 23 -2.06 14.04 -12.24
C TRP A 23 -3.34 13.25 -12.46
N ARG A 24 -4.17 13.08 -11.43
CA ARG A 24 -5.41 12.30 -11.42
C ARG A 24 -5.18 10.91 -12.01
N LEU A 25 -4.37 10.12 -11.32
CA LEU A 25 -3.86 8.84 -11.84
C LEU A 25 -4.80 7.67 -11.53
N PHE A 26 -5.38 7.63 -10.33
CA PHE A 26 -6.13 6.48 -9.86
C PHE A 26 -7.28 6.85 -8.92
N LEU A 27 -7.00 7.22 -7.67
CA LEU A 27 -8.02 7.54 -6.67
C LEU A 27 -8.79 8.81 -7.04
N PHE A 28 -8.09 9.83 -7.54
CA PHE A 28 -8.68 11.11 -7.93
C PHE A 28 -9.27 11.12 -9.36
N ASP A 29 -9.07 10.05 -10.12
CA ASP A 29 -9.72 9.82 -11.42
C ASP A 29 -11.00 8.99 -11.25
N ARG A 30 -10.90 7.80 -10.62
CA ARG A 30 -12.01 6.86 -10.44
C ARG A 30 -12.07 6.32 -9.01
N PRO A 31 -12.56 7.12 -8.04
CA PRO A 31 -12.49 6.78 -6.61
C PRO A 31 -13.20 5.48 -6.25
N ARG A 32 -14.37 5.20 -6.83
CA ARG A 32 -15.11 3.95 -6.56
C ARG A 32 -14.33 2.71 -6.98
N ARG A 33 -13.71 2.74 -8.15
CA ARG A 33 -12.88 1.63 -8.65
C ARG A 33 -11.60 1.52 -7.85
N ALA A 34 -11.02 2.66 -7.47
CA ALA A 34 -9.80 2.68 -6.68
C ALA A 34 -10.00 2.02 -5.31
N VAL A 35 -11.08 2.38 -4.61
CA VAL A 35 -11.43 1.76 -3.33
C VAL A 35 -11.71 0.26 -3.50
N ALA A 36 -12.44 -0.14 -4.55
CA ALA A 36 -12.70 -1.55 -4.81
C ALA A 36 -11.41 -2.36 -5.07
N ILE A 37 -10.50 -1.84 -5.90
CA ILE A 37 -9.24 -2.51 -6.24
C ILE A 37 -8.32 -2.61 -5.02
N VAL A 38 -8.15 -1.52 -4.27
CA VAL A 38 -7.34 -1.53 -3.04
C VAL A 38 -7.97 -2.42 -1.98
N GLY A 39 -9.29 -2.41 -1.84
CA GLY A 39 -10.01 -3.29 -0.90
C GLY A 39 -9.85 -4.77 -1.25
N VAL A 40 -10.08 -5.15 -2.50
CA VAL A 40 -9.94 -6.55 -2.94
C VAL A 40 -8.48 -7.01 -2.88
N GLY A 41 -7.54 -6.18 -3.34
CA GLY A 41 -6.11 -6.48 -3.24
C GLY A 41 -5.66 -6.61 -1.78
N GLY A 42 -6.10 -5.70 -0.91
CA GLY A 42 -5.81 -5.75 0.52
C GLY A 42 -6.37 -7.01 1.18
N LEU A 43 -7.63 -7.38 0.89
CA LEU A 43 -8.21 -8.62 1.39
C LEU A 43 -7.43 -9.86 0.94
N LEU A 44 -6.99 -9.89 -0.32
CA LEU A 44 -6.20 -10.99 -0.85
C LEU A 44 -4.85 -11.11 -0.14
N PHE A 45 -4.11 -10.01 0.01
CA PHE A 45 -2.80 -10.04 0.69
C PHE A 45 -2.93 -10.34 2.18
N VAL A 46 -3.89 -9.76 2.87
CA VAL A 46 -4.14 -10.10 4.29
C VAL A 46 -4.50 -11.57 4.43
N SER A 47 -5.34 -12.12 3.54
CA SER A 47 -5.67 -13.55 3.59
C SER A 47 -4.43 -14.42 3.37
N TRP A 48 -3.55 -14.00 2.45
CA TRP A 48 -2.28 -14.68 2.21
C TRP A 48 -1.36 -14.64 3.43
N ASP A 49 -1.22 -13.48 4.07
CA ASP A 49 -0.41 -13.32 5.28
C ASP A 49 -0.93 -14.21 6.42
N LEU A 50 -2.25 -14.26 6.62
CA LEU A 50 -2.85 -15.15 7.62
C LEU A 50 -2.55 -16.62 7.35
N VAL A 51 -2.54 -17.05 6.09
CA VAL A 51 -2.14 -18.42 5.71
C VAL A 51 -0.65 -18.64 6.00
N ALA A 52 0.22 -17.69 5.65
CA ALA A 52 1.66 -17.80 5.90
C ALA A 52 2.00 -17.84 7.40
N ILE A 53 1.29 -17.04 8.21
CA ILE A 53 1.37 -17.05 9.69
C ILE A 53 0.90 -18.40 10.24
N ALA A 54 -0.26 -18.90 9.77
CA ALA A 54 -0.77 -20.20 10.21
C ALA A 54 0.16 -21.37 9.88
N LEU A 55 0.95 -21.25 8.82
CA LEU A 55 1.99 -22.21 8.44
C LEU A 55 3.33 -22.01 9.16
N GLY A 56 3.45 -20.99 10.02
CA GLY A 56 4.69 -20.64 10.73
C GLY A 56 5.80 -20.08 9.84
N ILE A 57 5.47 -19.68 8.61
CA ILE A 57 6.42 -19.13 7.64
C ILE A 57 6.73 -17.67 7.99
N TYR A 58 5.70 -16.93 8.39
CA TYR A 58 5.84 -15.55 8.84
C TYR A 58 5.93 -15.52 10.36
N GLN A 59 6.88 -14.72 10.84
CA GLN A 59 7.07 -14.43 12.25
C GLN A 59 7.23 -12.93 12.38
N ARG A 60 6.76 -12.36 13.48
CA ARG A 60 6.99 -10.95 13.75
C ARG A 60 8.49 -10.70 13.93
N GLY A 61 9.03 -9.80 13.12
CA GLY A 61 10.35 -9.23 13.38
C GLY A 61 10.32 -8.33 14.61
N GLU A 62 11.28 -8.50 15.52
CA GLU A 62 11.47 -7.56 16.64
C GLU A 62 12.13 -6.27 16.13
N SER A 63 11.32 -5.34 15.61
CA SER A 63 11.82 -4.02 15.20
C SER A 63 11.54 -2.97 16.27
N PRO A 64 12.56 -2.24 16.76
CA PRO A 64 12.37 -1.15 17.71
C PRO A 64 11.49 -0.01 17.20
N ALA A 65 11.36 0.10 15.87
CA ALA A 65 10.62 1.14 15.17
C ALA A 65 9.10 0.91 15.14
N MET A 66 8.63 -0.28 15.55
CA MET A 66 7.23 -0.67 15.56
C MET A 66 6.52 -0.24 16.84
N THR A 67 5.22 -0.05 16.73
CA THR A 67 4.34 0.37 17.82
C THR A 67 4.16 -0.72 18.87
N GLY A 68 4.33 -1.98 18.46
CA GLY A 68 4.04 -3.16 19.27
C GLY A 68 2.55 -3.50 19.31
N ILE A 69 1.72 -2.85 18.50
CA ILE A 69 0.28 -3.16 18.40
C ILE A 69 0.08 -4.27 17.36
N GLU A 70 -0.67 -5.27 17.76
CA GLU A 70 -0.97 -6.45 16.95
C GLU A 70 -2.46 -6.50 16.66
N VAL A 71 -2.81 -6.83 15.42
CA VAL A 71 -4.21 -7.03 15.02
C VAL A 71 -4.62 -8.48 15.32
N VAL A 72 -3.73 -9.42 14.99
CA VAL A 72 -3.78 -10.83 15.39
C VAL A 72 -2.35 -11.27 15.75
N PRO A 73 -2.16 -12.43 16.41
CA PRO A 73 -0.82 -12.93 16.69
C PRO A 73 0.04 -12.92 15.42
N GLU A 74 1.27 -12.43 15.56
CA GLU A 74 2.26 -12.27 14.48
C GLU A 74 1.92 -11.27 13.36
N LEU A 75 0.73 -10.64 13.36
CA LEU A 75 0.34 -9.60 12.39
C LEU A 75 0.30 -8.20 13.03
N PRO A 76 1.35 -7.39 12.84
CA PRO A 76 1.40 -6.03 13.38
C PRO A 76 0.45 -5.08 12.64
N LEU A 77 -0.04 -4.06 13.33
CA LEU A 77 -0.96 -3.07 12.77
C LEU A 77 -0.40 -2.39 11.52
N GLU A 78 0.89 -2.07 11.55
CA GLU A 78 1.60 -1.40 10.46
C GLU A 78 1.58 -2.20 9.16
N GLU A 79 1.50 -3.52 9.23
CA GLU A 79 1.43 -4.39 8.06
C GLU A 79 0.15 -4.13 7.26
N LEU A 80 -0.99 -3.90 7.94
CA LEU A 80 -2.24 -3.55 7.25
C LEU A 80 -2.13 -2.23 6.49
N PHE A 81 -1.48 -1.23 7.10
CA PHE A 81 -1.22 0.04 6.43
C PHE A 81 -0.25 -0.13 5.28
N PHE A 82 0.78 -0.97 5.44
CA PHE A 82 1.74 -1.29 4.39
C PHE A 82 1.06 -1.98 3.20
N ILE A 83 0.18 -2.96 3.41
CA ILE A 83 -0.56 -3.64 2.34
C ILE A 83 -1.46 -2.67 1.58
N VAL A 84 -2.19 -1.80 2.29
CA VAL A 84 -3.02 -0.76 1.66
C VAL A 84 -2.14 0.18 0.85
N PHE A 85 -1.02 0.64 1.42
CA PHE A 85 -0.05 1.48 0.74
C PHE A 85 0.54 0.78 -0.49
N LEU A 86 0.90 -0.50 -0.41
CA LEU A 86 1.48 -1.29 -1.50
C LEU A 86 0.50 -1.40 -2.68
N CYS A 87 -0.75 -1.74 -2.40
CA CYS A 87 -1.80 -1.81 -3.42
C CYS A 87 -2.00 -0.44 -4.09
N TYR A 88 -2.09 0.62 -3.28
CA TYR A 88 -2.28 1.98 -3.76
C TYR A 88 -1.07 2.47 -4.58
N LEU A 89 0.14 2.30 -4.06
CA LEU A 89 1.41 2.68 -4.72
C LEU A 89 1.52 2.04 -6.09
N THR A 90 1.23 0.74 -6.19
CA THR A 90 1.28 -0.01 -7.45
C THR A 90 0.40 0.62 -8.51
N MET A 91 -0.83 1.02 -8.14
CA MET A 91 -1.78 1.65 -9.05
C MET A 91 -1.37 3.08 -9.44
N VAL A 92 -0.83 3.85 -8.50
CA VAL A 92 -0.31 5.20 -8.80
C VAL A 92 0.87 5.12 -9.76
N LEU A 93 1.81 4.19 -9.53
CA LEU A 93 2.94 3.97 -10.43
C LEU A 93 2.47 3.51 -11.81
N HIS A 94 1.53 2.57 -11.88
CA HIS A 94 0.96 2.12 -13.14
C HIS A 94 0.34 3.28 -13.94
N GLY A 95 -0.44 4.15 -13.29
CA GLY A 95 -1.00 5.35 -13.93
C GLY A 95 0.08 6.32 -14.41
N LEU A 96 1.12 6.53 -13.60
CA LEU A 96 2.23 7.42 -13.94
C LEU A 96 3.01 6.91 -15.17
N PHE A 97 3.35 5.62 -15.21
CA PHE A 97 4.02 5.00 -16.35
C PHE A 97 3.16 5.04 -17.60
N SER A 98 1.86 4.73 -17.48
CA SER A 98 0.92 4.79 -18.61
C SER A 98 0.85 6.21 -19.20
N MET A 99 0.83 7.23 -18.35
CA MET A 99 0.88 8.63 -18.80
C MET A 99 2.20 8.98 -19.50
N VAL A 100 3.34 8.54 -18.95
CA VAL A 100 4.66 8.84 -19.52
C VAL A 100 4.85 8.17 -20.88
N PHE A 101 4.42 6.92 -21.03
CA PHE A 101 4.54 6.19 -22.29
C PHE A 101 3.63 6.76 -23.37
N ALA A 102 2.37 7.09 -23.06
CA ALA A 102 1.46 7.73 -24.01
C ALA A 102 1.99 9.07 -24.55
N ARG A 103 2.72 9.84 -23.74
CA ARG A 103 3.35 11.11 -24.18
C ARG A 103 4.54 10.90 -25.12
N ARG A 104 5.20 9.74 -25.07
CA ARG A 104 6.33 9.43 -25.94
C ARG A 104 5.89 9.06 -27.35
N GLU A 105 4.80 8.29 -27.47
CA GLU A 105 4.25 7.86 -28.77
C GLU A 105 3.74 9.03 -29.61
N VAL A 106 3.19 10.07 -29.00
CA VAL A 106 2.72 11.28 -29.72
C VAL A 106 3.87 12.13 -30.27
N ARG A 107 5.10 11.92 -29.79
CA ARG A 107 6.27 12.76 -30.14
C ARG A 107 7.20 12.12 -31.18
N THR A 108 6.94 10.88 -31.60
CA THR A 108 7.64 10.16 -32.68
C THR A 108 6.83 10.20 -33.96
#